data_AF-A0A7S3Y1C7-F1
#
_entry.id   AF-A0A7S3Y1C7-F1
#
_cell.length_a   1.000
_cell.length_b   1.000
_cell.length_c   1.000
_cell.angle_alpha   90.00
_cell.angle_beta   90.00
_cell.angle_gamma   90.00
#
_symmetry.space_group_name_H-M   'P 1'
#
loop_
_entity.id
_entity.type
_entity.pdbx_description
1 polymer ?
#
loop_
_entity_poly.entity_id
_entity_poly.type
_entity_poly.pdbx_seq_one_letter_code
_entity_poly.pdbx_strand_id
1 'polypeptide(L)'
;DSSTWLFVLISAFDIFLMQGQEGRSFCYIEDHNTLSFVHSYVFAGTTATIVSGGVAERMNFAAYLLFSVVMVGLVYPALVAWAWAPGGFLARLGYLDFAGSGLIHLCGGAAALLGAALVGPRFGRFKEVNGAIEVIELKGHSPILSNFGTFILLFGWLSFNGSSILAGGTTDLMVAARAVCNTLLSVAAAGIASFVDSLRPQPGGAPHTHDLAVLNNAMLAGAVGITAACPFVEGWAALIIGVVAFYLFKHFNTFIVSLKIDDPLEASGVHGACGLWGVL
;
A
#
# COMPACT_ATOMS: atom_id res chain seq x y z
N ASP A 1 -2.83 15.72 -18.73
CA ASP A 1 -3.51 14.46 -19.07
C ASP A 1 -2.47 13.36 -19.34
N SER A 2 -1.70 13.04 -18.31
CA SER A 2 -0.45 12.25 -18.36
C SER A 2 -0.57 10.86 -17.71
N SER A 3 -1.72 10.54 -17.12
CA SER A 3 -2.00 9.25 -16.48
C SER A 3 -2.41 8.16 -17.48
N THR A 4 -3.00 8.54 -18.61
CA THR A 4 -3.41 7.61 -19.69
C THR A 4 -2.21 6.98 -20.39
N TRP A 5 -1.09 7.70 -20.47
CA TRP A 5 0.16 7.19 -21.04
C TRP A 5 0.87 6.16 -20.16
N LEU A 6 0.65 6.21 -18.84
CA LEU A 6 1.22 5.23 -17.90
C LEU A 6 0.61 3.84 -18.12
N PHE A 7 -0.70 3.78 -18.38
CA PHE A 7 -1.39 2.54 -18.76
C PHE A 7 -0.87 2.00 -20.10
N VAL A 8 -0.62 2.87 -21.07
CA VAL A 8 -0.15 2.46 -22.41
C VAL A 8 1.32 2.03 -22.40
N LEU A 9 2.19 2.67 -21.61
CA LEU A 9 3.62 2.33 -21.51
C LEU A 9 3.87 1.05 -20.71
N ILE A 10 3.13 0.80 -19.62
CA ILE A 10 3.20 -0.49 -18.91
C ILE A 10 2.74 -1.62 -19.83
N SER A 11 1.65 -1.39 -20.58
CA SER A 11 1.17 -2.33 -21.61
C SER A 11 2.19 -2.55 -22.75
N ALA A 12 2.95 -1.52 -23.13
CA ALA A 12 3.87 -1.59 -24.27
C ALA A 12 5.23 -2.19 -23.92
N PHE A 13 5.68 -2.13 -22.66
CA PHE A 13 6.98 -2.66 -22.26
C PHE A 13 6.95 -4.18 -21.98
N ASP A 14 5.82 -4.72 -21.52
CA ASP A 14 5.62 -6.18 -21.37
C ASP A 14 5.58 -6.91 -22.71
N ILE A 15 5.18 -6.23 -23.79
CA ILE A 15 5.22 -6.76 -25.17
C ILE A 15 6.66 -7.08 -25.62
N PHE A 16 7.67 -6.40 -25.06
CA PHE A 16 9.07 -6.55 -25.49
C PHE A 16 9.85 -7.60 -24.69
N LEU A 17 9.45 -7.91 -23.45
CA LEU A 17 10.17 -8.85 -22.58
C LEU A 17 9.67 -10.31 -22.67
N MET A 18 8.55 -10.56 -23.34
CA MET A 18 8.03 -11.92 -23.60
C MET A 18 8.57 -12.57 -24.90
N GLN A 19 9.75 -12.16 -25.39
CA GLN A 19 10.40 -12.78 -26.58
C GLN A 19 11.11 -14.11 -26.28
N GLY A 20 10.54 -14.94 -25.40
CA GLY A 20 11.11 -16.23 -25.10
C GLY A 20 10.04 -17.18 -24.63
N GLN A 21 9.14 -17.57 -25.53
CA GLN A 21 8.50 -18.88 -25.70
C GLN A 21 7.61 -18.77 -26.97
N GLU A 22 8.12 -19.30 -28.08
CA GLU A 22 7.42 -19.66 -29.33
C GLU A 22 6.12 -18.90 -29.71
N GLY A 23 6.28 -17.75 -30.37
CA GLY A 23 5.60 -17.45 -31.64
C GLY A 23 4.09 -17.73 -31.80
N ARG A 24 3.25 -17.45 -30.80
CA ARG A 24 1.78 -17.43 -30.94
C ARG A 24 1.17 -16.26 -30.19
N SER A 25 1.36 -15.06 -30.72
CA SER A 25 1.13 -13.79 -30.01
C SER A 25 -0.32 -13.43 -29.66
N PHE A 26 -1.35 -14.16 -30.09
CA PHE A 26 -2.76 -13.85 -29.74
C PHE A 26 -3.73 -15.05 -29.81
N CYS A 27 -3.24 -16.28 -29.67
CA CYS A 27 -4.11 -17.47 -29.70
C CYS A 27 -3.94 -18.25 -28.40
N TYR A 28 -5.02 -18.30 -27.60
CA TYR A 28 -5.15 -18.93 -26.29
C TYR A 28 -4.70 -18.10 -25.08
N ILE A 29 -5.41 -17.00 -24.84
CA ILE A 29 -5.75 -16.69 -23.46
C ILE A 29 -7.07 -17.44 -23.18
N GLU A 30 -6.98 -18.65 -22.64
CA GLU A 30 -8.16 -19.30 -22.04
C GLU A 30 -8.69 -18.41 -20.91
N ASP A 31 -10.02 -18.40 -20.67
CA ASP A 31 -10.69 -17.43 -19.79
C ASP A 31 -10.06 -17.30 -18.38
N HIS A 32 -9.49 -18.38 -17.85
CA HIS A 32 -8.79 -18.37 -16.56
C HIS A 32 -7.45 -17.60 -16.59
N ASN A 33 -6.70 -17.64 -17.70
CA ASN A 33 -5.45 -16.92 -17.86
C ASN A 33 -5.68 -15.41 -17.98
N THR A 34 -6.80 -14.98 -18.57
CA THR A 34 -7.15 -13.54 -18.67
C THR A 34 -7.45 -12.97 -17.30
N LEU A 35 -8.24 -13.69 -16.49
CA LEU A 35 -8.67 -13.24 -15.17
C LEU A 35 -7.48 -13.10 -14.22
N SER A 36 -6.62 -14.12 -14.15
CA SER A 36 -5.40 -14.09 -13.34
C SER A 36 -4.40 -13.03 -13.81
N PHE A 37 -4.30 -12.80 -15.13
CA PHE A 37 -3.48 -11.72 -15.68
C PHE A 37 -3.98 -10.35 -15.24
N VAL A 38 -5.26 -10.03 -15.42
CA VAL A 38 -5.83 -8.74 -15.03
C VAL A 38 -5.68 -8.50 -13.53
N HIS A 39 -5.92 -9.52 -12.71
CA HIS A 39 -5.75 -9.44 -11.26
C HIS A 39 -4.29 -9.14 -10.87
N SER A 40 -3.33 -9.83 -11.47
CA SER A 40 -1.90 -9.61 -11.20
C SER A 40 -1.41 -8.26 -11.72
N TYR A 41 -1.93 -7.82 -12.87
CA TYR A 41 -1.62 -6.51 -13.47
C TYR A 41 -2.00 -5.37 -12.54
N VAL A 42 -3.22 -5.40 -11.97
CA VAL A 42 -3.65 -4.33 -11.05
C VAL A 42 -2.82 -4.33 -9.77
N PHE A 43 -2.43 -5.50 -9.24
CA PHE A 43 -1.59 -5.60 -8.04
C PHE A 43 -0.16 -5.10 -8.26
N ALA A 44 0.43 -5.42 -9.41
CA ALA A 44 1.73 -4.88 -9.82
C ALA A 44 1.67 -3.35 -9.94
N GLY A 45 0.63 -2.83 -10.58
CA GLY A 45 0.37 -1.39 -10.70
C GLY A 45 0.21 -0.71 -9.34
N THR A 46 -0.55 -1.31 -8.41
CA THR A 46 -0.69 -0.82 -7.04
C THR A 46 0.67 -0.73 -6.33
N THR A 47 1.49 -1.79 -6.42
CA THR A 47 2.83 -1.83 -5.81
C THR A 47 3.69 -0.67 -6.29
N ALA A 48 3.71 -0.40 -7.61
CA ALA A 48 4.47 0.70 -8.18
C ALA A 48 3.94 2.08 -7.77
N THR A 49 2.61 2.24 -7.66
CA THR A 49 2.00 3.55 -7.37
C THR A 49 2.17 3.98 -5.90
N ILE A 50 2.35 3.05 -4.96
CA ILE A 50 2.59 3.36 -3.54
C ILE A 50 3.76 4.32 -3.37
N VAL A 51 4.83 4.13 -4.16
CA VAL A 51 6.03 4.96 -4.06
C VAL A 51 5.75 6.41 -4.40
N SER A 52 4.80 6.69 -5.29
CA SER A 52 4.44 8.08 -5.64
C SER A 52 4.07 8.92 -4.42
N GLY A 53 3.44 8.32 -3.39
CA GLY A 53 3.09 9.00 -2.15
C GLY A 53 4.29 9.37 -1.30
N GLY A 54 5.29 8.48 -1.23
CA GLY A 54 6.55 8.73 -0.53
C GLY A 54 7.48 9.68 -1.26
N VAL A 55 7.28 9.88 -2.57
CA VAL A 55 8.16 10.73 -3.38
C VAL A 55 7.53 11.99 -4.00
N ALA A 56 6.28 12.28 -3.62
CA ALA A 56 5.50 13.37 -4.19
C ALA A 56 6.21 14.74 -4.11
N GLU A 57 5.90 15.62 -5.07
CA GLU A 57 6.37 17.02 -5.20
C GLU A 57 7.83 17.22 -5.64
N ARG A 58 8.74 16.26 -5.39
CA ARG A 58 10.18 16.45 -5.67
C ARG A 58 10.88 15.34 -6.47
N MET A 59 10.20 14.22 -6.75
CA MET A 59 10.73 13.19 -7.65
C MET A 59 10.80 13.68 -9.09
N ASN A 60 11.91 13.39 -9.80
CA ASN A 60 11.96 13.57 -11.24
C ASN A 60 11.03 12.55 -11.95
N PHE A 61 10.24 13.02 -12.92
CA PHE A 61 9.25 12.18 -13.60
C PHE A 61 9.88 11.02 -14.39
N ALA A 62 10.99 11.23 -15.09
CA ALA A 62 11.66 10.15 -15.83
C ALA A 62 12.23 9.09 -14.88
N ALA A 63 12.76 9.51 -13.72
CA ALA A 63 13.20 8.58 -12.68
C ALA A 63 12.03 7.77 -12.12
N TYR A 64 10.85 8.38 -11.96
CA TYR A 64 9.64 7.69 -11.54
C TYR A 64 9.20 6.64 -12.57
N LEU A 65 9.21 6.97 -13.87
CA LEU A 65 8.88 6.01 -14.93
C LEU A 65 9.83 4.81 -14.95
N LEU A 66 11.14 5.06 -14.86
CA LEU A 66 12.13 3.99 -14.80
C LEU A 66 11.93 3.11 -13.56
N PHE A 67 11.68 3.74 -12.41
CA PHE A 67 11.35 3.02 -11.18
C PHE A 67 10.12 2.13 -11.36
N SER A 68 9.04 2.63 -11.97
CA SER A 68 7.83 1.83 -12.21
C SER A 68 8.10 0.63 -13.11
N VAL A 69 8.91 0.79 -14.17
CA VAL A 69 9.30 -0.32 -15.06
C VAL A 69 10.10 -1.37 -14.29
N VAL A 70 11.07 -0.96 -13.47
CA VAL A 70 11.87 -1.89 -12.66
C VAL A 70 11.02 -2.59 -11.59
N MET A 71 10.12 -1.85 -10.94
CA MET A 71 9.24 -2.40 -9.91
C MET A 71 8.28 -3.44 -10.50
N VAL A 72 7.58 -3.10 -11.58
CA VAL A 72 6.58 -3.98 -12.21
C VAL A 72 7.23 -5.12 -13.00
N GLY A 73 8.34 -4.86 -13.69
CA GLY A 73 8.97 -5.83 -14.58
C GLY A 73 9.96 -6.78 -13.90
N LEU A 74 10.53 -6.41 -12.76
CA LEU A 74 11.59 -7.20 -12.10
C LEU A 74 11.29 -7.48 -10.63
N VAL A 75 11.05 -6.45 -9.82
CA VAL A 75 10.96 -6.62 -8.35
C VAL A 75 9.69 -7.36 -7.95
N TYR A 76 8.53 -6.86 -8.34
CA TYR A 76 7.25 -7.46 -7.99
C TYR A 76 7.09 -8.90 -8.55
N PRO A 77 7.41 -9.20 -9.83
CA PRO A 77 7.33 -10.57 -10.35
C PRO A 77 8.25 -11.54 -9.61
N ALA A 78 9.44 -11.12 -9.19
CA ALA A 78 10.34 -11.95 -8.39
C ALA A 78 9.71 -12.31 -7.04
N LEU A 79 9.09 -11.34 -6.34
CA LEU A 79 8.39 -11.59 -5.08
C LEU A 79 7.19 -12.53 -5.26
N VAL A 80 6.40 -12.34 -6.31
CA VAL A 80 5.29 -13.25 -6.67
C VAL A 80 5.82 -14.66 -6.94
N ALA A 81 6.92 -14.81 -7.69
CA ALA A 81 7.55 -16.09 -7.95
C ALA A 81 8.05 -16.80 -6.68
N TRP A 82 8.43 -16.04 -5.64
CA TRP A 82 8.91 -16.60 -4.39
C TRP A 82 7.77 -17.03 -3.46
N ALA A 83 6.70 -16.25 -3.39
CA ALA A 83 5.66 -16.39 -2.36
C ALA A 83 4.32 -16.94 -2.87
N TRP A 84 3.93 -16.67 -4.11
CA TRP A 84 2.63 -17.10 -4.66
C TRP A 84 2.74 -18.15 -5.77
N ALA A 85 3.87 -18.23 -6.47
CA ALA A 85 4.04 -19.24 -7.49
C ALA A 85 4.18 -20.65 -6.89
N PRO A 86 3.62 -21.69 -7.54
CA PRO A 86 3.87 -23.08 -7.16
C PRO A 86 5.37 -23.38 -7.11
N GLY A 87 5.85 -23.89 -5.97
CA GLY A 87 7.28 -24.16 -5.79
C GLY A 87 8.15 -22.93 -5.54
N GLY A 88 7.58 -21.75 -5.29
CA GLY A 88 8.29 -20.61 -4.73
C GLY A 88 8.91 -20.95 -3.37
N PHE A 89 10.09 -20.40 -3.07
CA PHE A 89 10.78 -20.81 -1.83
C PHE A 89 10.08 -20.31 -0.56
N LEU A 90 9.49 -19.12 -0.57
CA LEU A 90 8.70 -18.61 0.56
C LEU A 90 7.42 -19.43 0.73
N ALA A 91 6.76 -19.77 -0.39
CA ALA A 91 5.60 -20.66 -0.38
C ALA A 91 5.95 -22.01 0.27
N ARG A 92 7.10 -22.61 -0.07
CA ARG A 92 7.58 -23.87 0.55
C ARG A 92 7.89 -23.75 2.04
N LEU A 93 8.22 -22.55 2.52
CA LEU A 93 8.46 -22.27 3.93
C LEU A 93 7.17 -21.96 4.71
N GLY A 94 6.00 -22.00 4.06
CA GLY A 94 4.71 -21.72 4.68
C GLY A 94 4.39 -20.23 4.82
N TYR A 95 5.02 -19.37 4.01
CA TYR A 95 4.67 -17.96 3.94
C TYR A 95 3.21 -17.78 3.52
N LEU A 96 2.43 -17.03 4.30
CA LEU A 96 1.03 -16.74 4.04
C LEU A 96 0.84 -15.24 3.83
N ASP A 97 0.31 -14.89 2.67
CA ASP A 97 -0.06 -13.53 2.32
C ASP A 97 -1.21 -13.60 1.32
N PHE A 98 -2.45 -13.52 1.80
CA PHE A 98 -3.60 -13.80 0.96
C PHE A 98 -3.78 -12.82 -0.21
N ALA A 99 -3.72 -11.52 0.09
CA ALA A 99 -4.00 -10.47 -0.87
C ALA A 99 -2.83 -9.50 -1.10
N GLY A 100 -1.72 -9.60 -0.34
CA GLY A 100 -0.49 -8.83 -0.60
C GLY A 100 -0.10 -7.79 0.46
N SER A 101 -0.28 -8.05 1.77
CA SER A 101 0.33 -7.16 2.79
C SER A 101 1.85 -7.10 2.65
N GLY A 102 2.49 -8.22 2.33
CA GLY A 102 3.92 -8.28 2.08
C GLY A 102 4.29 -7.92 0.64
N LEU A 103 3.70 -8.65 -0.31
CA LEU A 103 4.13 -8.58 -1.72
C LEU A 103 3.84 -7.22 -2.37
N ILE A 104 2.79 -6.53 -1.92
CA ILE A 104 2.35 -5.26 -2.50
C ILE A 104 2.66 -4.13 -1.52
N HIS A 105 2.09 -4.19 -0.32
CA HIS A 105 2.16 -3.07 0.60
C HIS A 105 3.54 -2.91 1.26
N LEU A 106 4.12 -3.98 1.82
CA LEU A 106 5.47 -3.90 2.37
C LEU A 106 6.50 -3.58 1.27
N CYS A 107 6.42 -4.24 0.11
CA CYS A 107 7.31 -3.95 -1.02
C CYS A 107 7.21 -2.48 -1.47
N GLY A 108 6.01 -2.00 -1.76
CA GLY A 108 5.78 -0.61 -2.17
C GLY A 108 6.16 0.39 -1.08
N GLY A 109 5.83 0.11 0.18
CA GLY A 109 6.12 0.97 1.32
C GLY A 109 7.61 1.05 1.66
N ALA A 110 8.34 -0.07 1.55
CA ALA A 110 9.79 -0.08 1.69
C ALA A 110 10.48 0.72 0.56
N ALA A 111 9.99 0.58 -0.67
CA ALA A 111 10.45 1.38 -1.80
C ALA A 111 10.09 2.88 -1.64
N ALA A 112 8.93 3.20 -1.06
CA ALA A 112 8.54 4.57 -0.72
C ALA A 112 9.46 5.18 0.33
N LEU A 113 9.80 4.43 1.38
CA LEU A 113 10.73 4.85 2.43
C LEU A 113 12.12 5.14 1.85
N LEU A 114 12.65 4.19 1.07
CA LEU A 114 13.96 4.33 0.45
C LEU A 114 13.97 5.49 -0.55
N GLY A 115 12.93 5.60 -1.37
CA GLY A 115 12.75 6.71 -2.30
C GLY A 115 12.70 8.07 -1.59
N ALA A 116 11.99 8.15 -0.46
CA ALA A 116 11.91 9.37 0.35
C ALA A 116 13.28 9.74 0.95
N ALA A 117 14.02 8.75 1.47
CA ALA A 117 15.35 8.96 2.02
C ALA A 117 16.38 9.39 0.96
N LEU A 118 16.33 8.79 -0.23
CA LEU A 118 17.29 9.05 -1.31
C LEU A 118 17.03 10.38 -2.02
N VAL A 119 15.76 10.72 -2.29
CA VAL A 119 15.41 12.00 -2.92
C VAL A 119 15.58 13.17 -1.94
N GLY A 120 15.45 12.88 -0.64
CA GLY A 120 15.58 13.87 0.43
C GLY A 120 14.29 14.66 0.67
N PRO A 121 14.29 15.52 1.69
CA PRO A 121 13.09 16.19 2.14
C PRO A 121 12.60 17.32 1.24
N ARG A 122 11.29 17.56 1.23
CA ARG A 122 10.72 18.73 0.56
C ARG A 122 11.26 20.01 1.18
N PHE A 123 11.39 21.03 0.34
CA PHE A 123 11.90 22.33 0.75
C PHE A 123 11.08 22.89 1.92
N GLY A 124 11.77 23.27 2.99
CA GLY A 124 11.15 23.87 4.18
C GLY A 124 10.51 22.91 5.16
N ARG A 125 10.49 21.59 4.92
CA ARG A 125 10.00 20.58 5.87
C ARG A 125 10.81 20.54 7.17
N PHE A 126 12.14 20.62 7.05
CA PHE A 126 13.07 20.65 8.18
C PHE A 126 13.87 21.95 8.11
N LYS A 127 13.73 22.82 9.11
CA LYS A 127 14.45 24.10 9.19
C LYS A 127 15.34 24.15 10.42
N GLU A 128 16.52 24.71 10.28
CA GLU A 128 17.39 24.97 11.42
C GLU A 128 17.06 26.34 12.00
N VAL A 129 16.66 26.38 13.27
CA VAL A 129 16.32 27.59 14.03
C VAL A 129 17.06 27.52 15.36
N ASN A 130 17.94 28.49 15.61
CA ASN A 130 18.76 28.56 16.84
C ASN A 130 19.55 27.28 17.16
N GLY A 131 20.08 26.59 16.14
CA GLY A 131 20.86 25.35 16.28
C GLY A 131 20.02 24.09 16.55
N ALA A 132 18.69 24.20 16.56
CA ALA A 132 17.76 23.08 16.64
C ALA A 132 17.01 22.90 15.32
N ILE A 133 16.64 21.66 15.00
CA ILE A 133 15.83 21.36 13.82
C ILE A 133 14.36 21.46 14.21
N GLU A 134 13.67 22.41 13.59
CA GLU A 134 12.23 22.57 13.64
C GLU A 134 11.58 21.76 12.50
N VAL A 135 10.56 20.97 12.83
CA VAL A 135 9.76 20.20 11.87
C VAL A 135 8.52 21.01 11.49
N ILE A 136 8.42 21.39 10.22
CA ILE A 136 7.32 22.22 9.70
C ILE A 136 6.34 21.33 8.94
N GLU A 137 5.08 21.28 9.39
CA GLU A 137 4.05 20.48 8.73
C GLU A 137 3.58 21.10 7.41
N LEU A 138 3.76 20.35 6.31
CA LEU A 138 3.37 20.77 4.96
C LEU A 138 1.98 20.22 4.65
N LYS A 139 0.95 21.04 4.93
CA LYS A 139 -0.45 20.63 4.79
C LYS A 139 -0.82 20.33 3.33
N GLY A 140 -1.62 19.28 3.15
CA GLY A 140 -2.23 18.95 1.87
C GLY A 140 -3.15 20.07 1.35
N HIS A 141 -3.20 20.22 0.02
CA HIS A 141 -3.95 21.29 -0.64
C HIS A 141 -5.48 21.17 -0.52
N SER A 142 -6.03 19.96 -0.39
CA SER A 142 -7.48 19.72 -0.33
C SER A 142 -7.84 18.50 0.54
N PRO A 143 -8.46 18.71 1.71
CA PRO A 143 -8.97 17.61 2.53
C PRO A 143 -10.14 16.88 1.86
N ILE A 144 -10.92 17.57 1.03
CA ILE A 144 -12.05 16.97 0.30
C ILE A 144 -11.56 15.93 -0.70
N LEU A 145 -10.52 16.26 -1.48
CA LEU A 145 -9.94 15.33 -2.46
C LEU A 145 -9.24 14.15 -1.78
N SER A 146 -8.54 14.39 -0.66
CA SER A 146 -7.94 13.30 0.15
C SER A 146 -9.01 12.33 0.67
N ASN A 147 -10.10 12.85 1.22
CA ASN A 147 -11.21 12.04 1.72
C ASN A 147 -11.91 11.27 0.59
N PHE A 148 -12.14 11.92 -0.55
CA PHE A 148 -12.72 11.28 -1.73
C PHE A 148 -11.83 10.15 -2.26
N GLY A 149 -10.52 10.37 -2.35
CA GLY A 149 -9.55 9.32 -2.71
C GLY A 149 -9.57 8.15 -1.73
N THR A 150 -9.70 8.43 -0.44
CA THR A 150 -9.81 7.39 0.60
C THR A 150 -11.05 6.52 0.40
N PHE A 151 -12.22 7.10 0.11
CA PHE A 151 -13.41 6.31 -0.20
C PHE A 151 -13.26 5.44 -1.44
N ILE A 152 -12.60 5.95 -2.49
CA ILE A 152 -12.30 5.15 -3.70
C ILE A 152 -11.40 3.96 -3.34
N LEU A 153 -10.34 4.20 -2.55
CA LEU A 153 -9.43 3.15 -2.12
C LEU A 153 -10.14 2.11 -1.25
N LEU A 154 -10.94 2.53 -0.28
CA LEU A 154 -11.70 1.61 0.59
C LEU A 154 -12.69 0.76 -0.21
N PHE A 155 -13.41 1.35 -1.16
CA PHE A 155 -14.29 0.62 -2.05
C PHE A 155 -13.52 -0.40 -2.90
N GLY A 156 -12.40 0.03 -3.51
CA GLY A 156 -11.52 -0.85 -4.28
C GLY A 156 -10.93 -1.97 -3.42
N TRP A 157 -10.66 -1.73 -2.14
CA TRP A 157 -10.11 -2.72 -1.21
C TRP A 157 -11.03 -3.91 -0.96
N LEU A 158 -12.35 -3.70 -1.04
CA LEU A 158 -13.33 -4.78 -0.93
C LEU A 158 -13.13 -5.79 -2.07
N SER A 159 -12.92 -5.30 -3.29
CA SER A 159 -12.58 -6.15 -4.44
C SER A 159 -11.15 -6.68 -4.33
N PHE A 160 -10.18 -5.90 -3.86
CA PHE A 160 -8.79 -6.32 -3.68
C PHE A 160 -8.69 -7.58 -2.80
N ASN A 161 -9.30 -7.55 -1.62
CA ASN A 161 -9.30 -8.68 -0.70
C ASN A 161 -10.32 -9.76 -1.12
N GLY A 162 -11.53 -9.38 -1.54
CA GLY A 162 -12.56 -10.35 -1.93
C GLY A 162 -12.20 -11.19 -3.16
N SER A 163 -11.56 -10.58 -4.17
CA SER A 163 -11.18 -11.27 -5.41
C SER A 163 -9.86 -12.04 -5.31
N SER A 164 -9.09 -11.89 -4.23
CA SER A 164 -7.85 -12.63 -4.01
C SER A 164 -8.05 -14.15 -3.84
N ILE A 165 -9.29 -14.62 -3.70
CA ILE A 165 -9.63 -16.05 -3.88
C ILE A 165 -9.11 -16.60 -5.22
N LEU A 166 -9.08 -15.76 -6.25
CA LEU A 166 -8.60 -16.11 -7.59
C LEU A 166 -7.09 -16.36 -7.60
N ALA A 167 -6.32 -15.57 -6.84
CA ALA A 167 -4.88 -15.78 -6.67
C ALA A 167 -4.60 -17.04 -5.84
N GLY A 168 -5.45 -17.34 -4.86
CA GLY A 168 -5.39 -18.56 -4.06
C GLY A 168 -5.88 -19.83 -4.76
N GLY A 169 -6.33 -19.74 -6.02
CA GLY A 169 -6.85 -20.88 -6.79
C GLY A 169 -8.17 -21.44 -6.24
N THR A 170 -8.92 -20.66 -5.46
CA THR A 170 -10.22 -21.04 -4.91
C THR A 170 -11.36 -20.20 -5.48
N THR A 171 -12.54 -20.80 -5.61
CA THR A 171 -13.77 -20.11 -6.02
C THR A 171 -14.79 -20.06 -4.88
N ASP A 172 -14.35 -20.29 -3.63
CA ASP A 172 -15.22 -20.29 -2.46
C ASP A 172 -15.64 -18.86 -2.09
N LEU A 173 -16.92 -18.56 -2.35
CA LEU A 173 -17.50 -17.25 -2.07
C LEU A 173 -17.62 -16.96 -0.58
N MET A 174 -17.60 -17.97 0.29
CA MET A 174 -17.59 -17.76 1.74
C MET A 174 -16.23 -17.23 2.21
N VAL A 175 -15.13 -17.69 1.60
CA VAL A 175 -13.79 -17.14 1.83
C VAL A 175 -13.72 -15.68 1.39
N ALA A 176 -14.25 -15.36 0.21
CA ALA A 176 -14.33 -13.99 -0.28
C ALA A 176 -15.18 -13.10 0.65
N ALA A 177 -16.37 -13.57 1.06
CA ALA A 177 -17.25 -12.85 1.97
C ALA A 177 -16.57 -12.57 3.31
N ARG A 178 -15.88 -13.57 3.88
CA ARG A 178 -15.09 -13.40 5.12
C ARG A 178 -13.98 -12.38 4.95
N ALA A 179 -13.23 -12.44 3.85
CA ALA A 179 -12.17 -11.48 3.55
C ALA A 179 -12.71 -10.04 3.51
N VAL A 180 -13.85 -9.83 2.83
CA VAL A 180 -14.53 -8.52 2.76
C VAL A 180 -15.01 -8.06 4.15
N CYS A 181 -15.68 -8.93 4.91
CA CYS A 181 -16.16 -8.60 6.25
C CYS A 181 -15.02 -8.21 7.20
N ASN A 182 -13.94 -8.99 7.24
CA ASN A 182 -12.77 -8.69 8.06
C ASN A 182 -12.06 -7.40 7.61
N THR A 183 -12.07 -7.10 6.32
CA THR A 183 -11.56 -5.83 5.79
C THR A 183 -12.32 -4.64 6.38
N LEU A 184 -13.66 -4.68 6.31
CA LEU A 184 -14.50 -3.61 6.87
C LEU A 184 -14.32 -3.46 8.38
N LEU A 185 -14.25 -4.57 9.12
CA LEU A 185 -14.04 -4.55 10.57
C LEU A 185 -12.69 -3.91 10.93
N SER A 186 -11.60 -4.32 10.26
CA SER A 186 -10.26 -3.76 10.50
C SER A 186 -10.19 -2.27 10.17
N VAL A 187 -10.73 -1.86 9.02
CA VAL A 187 -10.80 -0.44 8.61
C VAL A 187 -11.56 0.40 9.62
N ALA A 188 -12.74 -0.06 10.04
CA ALA A 188 -13.57 0.64 11.02
C ALA A 188 -12.86 0.74 12.38
N ALA A 189 -12.23 -0.34 12.84
CA ALA A 189 -11.50 -0.36 14.09
C ALA A 189 -10.31 0.60 14.09
N ALA A 190 -9.55 0.66 13.00
CA ALA A 190 -8.44 1.60 12.83
C ALA A 190 -8.92 3.06 12.82
N GLY A 191 -10.00 3.35 12.10
CA GLY A 191 -10.62 4.69 12.07
C GLY A 191 -11.14 5.14 13.45
N ILE A 192 -11.82 4.23 14.16
CA ILE A 192 -12.29 4.49 15.54
C ILE A 192 -11.10 4.69 16.48
N ALA A 193 -10.04 3.88 16.38
CA ALA A 193 -8.83 4.05 17.18
C ALA A 193 -8.19 5.43 16.96
N SER A 194 -8.12 5.88 15.71
CA SER A 194 -7.65 7.23 15.38
C SER A 194 -8.54 8.33 15.97
N PHE A 195 -9.87 8.17 15.89
CA PHE A 195 -10.79 9.12 16.49
C PHE A 195 -10.61 9.19 18.01
N VAL A 196 -10.58 8.04 18.70
CA VAL A 196 -10.37 7.98 20.15
C VAL A 196 -9.01 8.55 20.55
N ASP A 197 -7.96 8.27 19.80
CA ASP A 197 -6.63 8.82 20.05
C ASP A 197 -6.60 10.36 19.90
N SER A 198 -7.36 10.93 18.96
CA SER A 198 -7.49 12.39 18.82
C SER A 198 -8.22 13.08 19.98
N LEU A 199 -8.96 12.34 20.81
CA LEU A 199 -9.59 12.85 22.03
C LEU A 199 -8.60 12.97 23.20
N ARG A 200 -7.37 12.45 23.08
CA ARG A 200 -6.35 12.58 24.12
C ARG A 200 -5.88 14.05 24.24
N PRO A 201 -5.57 14.54 25.46
CA PRO A 201 -5.09 15.91 25.64
C PRO A 201 -3.83 16.18 24.81
N GLN A 202 -3.85 17.26 24.02
CA GLN A 202 -2.71 17.64 23.21
C GLN A 202 -1.64 18.33 24.07
N PRO A 203 -0.34 18.12 23.78
CA PRO A 203 0.74 18.84 24.45
C PRO A 203 0.52 20.35 24.38
N GLY A 204 0.68 21.04 25.52
CA GLY A 204 0.51 22.50 25.59
C GLY A 204 -0.94 22.99 25.59
N GLY A 205 -1.94 22.10 25.75
CA GLY A 205 -3.35 22.49 25.85
C GLY A 205 -3.97 22.95 24.52
N ALA A 206 -3.36 22.57 23.40
CA ALA A 206 -3.89 22.87 22.08
C ALA A 206 -5.31 22.27 21.92
N PRO A 207 -6.23 22.96 21.23
CA PRO A 207 -7.58 22.46 21.01
C PRO A 207 -7.55 21.11 20.30
N HIS A 208 -8.47 20.22 20.69
CA HIS A 208 -8.69 18.95 19.99
C HIS A 208 -9.04 19.26 18.53
N THR A 209 -8.15 18.91 17.61
CA THR A 209 -8.38 19.02 16.18
C THR A 209 -8.36 17.62 15.60
N HIS A 210 -9.44 17.27 14.90
CA HIS A 210 -9.53 16.01 14.19
C HIS A 210 -8.90 16.19 12.82
N ASP A 211 -7.66 15.73 12.66
CA ASP A 211 -7.00 15.75 11.37
C ASP A 211 -7.57 14.65 10.48
N LEU A 212 -8.28 15.05 9.42
CA LEU A 212 -8.87 14.14 8.45
C LEU A 212 -7.80 13.33 7.71
N ALA A 213 -6.58 13.86 7.52
CA ALA A 213 -5.50 13.11 6.89
C ALA A 213 -5.08 11.92 7.75
N VAL A 214 -4.98 12.12 9.07
CA VAL A 214 -4.66 11.04 10.01
C VAL A 214 -5.77 9.99 10.05
N LEU A 215 -7.04 10.42 10.07
CA LEU A 215 -8.18 9.49 10.02
C LEU A 215 -8.18 8.66 8.72
N ASN A 216 -7.95 9.30 7.58
CA ASN A 216 -7.88 8.64 6.28
C ASN A 216 -6.76 7.61 6.26
N ASN A 217 -5.55 8.00 6.66
CA ASN A 217 -4.41 7.09 6.72
C ASN A 217 -4.59 5.97 7.76
N ALA A 218 -5.29 6.22 8.86
CA ALA A 218 -5.64 5.19 9.83
C ALA A 218 -6.55 4.11 9.23
N MET A 219 -7.59 4.52 8.50
CA MET A 219 -8.48 3.59 7.80
C MET A 219 -7.71 2.76 6.75
N LEU A 220 -6.82 3.40 5.97
CA LEU A 220 -5.97 2.71 5.00
C LEU A 220 -4.96 1.78 5.67
N ALA A 221 -4.38 2.16 6.80
CA ALA A 221 -3.50 1.31 7.60
C ALA A 221 -4.22 0.04 8.09
N GLY A 222 -5.48 0.17 8.54
CA GLY A 222 -6.32 -0.98 8.88
C GLY A 222 -6.59 -1.89 7.69
N ALA A 223 -6.82 -1.32 6.50
CA ALA A 223 -6.99 -2.09 5.26
C ALA A 223 -5.71 -2.85 4.88
N VAL A 224 -4.54 -2.20 4.93
CA VAL A 224 -3.24 -2.83 4.67
C VAL A 224 -2.95 -3.94 5.68
N GLY A 225 -3.14 -3.66 6.97
CA GLY A 225 -2.80 -4.59 8.05
C GLY A 225 -3.59 -5.90 8.01
N ILE A 226 -4.84 -5.88 7.51
CA ILE A 226 -5.65 -7.11 7.42
C ILE A 226 -5.47 -7.86 6.10
N THR A 227 -4.82 -7.27 5.09
CA THR A 227 -4.81 -7.79 3.70
C THR A 227 -4.26 -9.21 3.59
N ALA A 228 -3.15 -9.55 4.26
CA ALA A 228 -2.59 -10.90 4.28
C ALA A 228 -3.45 -11.91 5.05
N ALA A 229 -4.14 -11.47 6.10
CA ALA A 229 -4.84 -12.32 7.07
C ALA A 229 -6.36 -12.39 6.87
N CYS A 230 -6.93 -11.58 5.97
CA CYS A 230 -8.36 -11.31 5.92
C CYS A 230 -9.27 -12.54 5.79
N PRO A 231 -8.94 -13.65 5.10
CA PRO A 231 -9.78 -14.85 5.12
C PRO A 231 -9.45 -15.81 6.28
N PHE A 232 -8.31 -15.64 6.94
CA PHE A 232 -7.77 -16.62 7.88
C PHE A 232 -8.18 -16.37 9.33
N VAL A 233 -8.54 -15.13 9.66
CA VAL A 233 -8.81 -14.71 11.04
C VAL A 233 -10.29 -14.54 11.36
N GLU A 234 -10.63 -14.67 12.63
CA GLU A 234 -11.97 -14.37 13.14
C GLU A 234 -12.24 -12.85 13.17
N GLY A 235 -13.52 -12.46 13.12
CA GLY A 235 -13.90 -11.04 13.06
C GLY A 235 -13.39 -10.20 14.22
N TRP A 236 -13.30 -10.78 15.43
CA TRP A 236 -12.73 -10.08 16.60
C TRP A 236 -11.23 -9.80 16.42
N ALA A 237 -10.50 -10.70 15.76
CA ALA A 237 -9.07 -10.53 15.51
C ALA A 237 -8.84 -9.45 14.45
N ALA A 238 -9.72 -9.35 13.44
CA ALA A 238 -9.69 -8.27 12.46
C ALA A 238 -9.81 -6.88 13.11
N LEU A 239 -10.64 -6.73 14.15
CA LEU A 239 -10.73 -5.48 14.92
C LEU A 239 -9.38 -5.14 15.58
N ILE A 240 -8.72 -6.10 16.22
CA ILE A 240 -7.43 -5.90 16.88
C ILE A 240 -6.35 -5.54 15.87
N ILE A 241 -6.29 -6.25 14.74
CA ILE A 241 -5.34 -5.98 13.65
C ILE A 241 -5.47 -4.53 13.19
N GLY A 242 -6.70 -4.02 13.00
CA GLY A 242 -6.94 -2.63 12.63
C GLY A 242 -6.45 -1.62 13.67
N VAL A 243 -6.74 -1.84 14.95
CA VAL A 243 -6.27 -0.96 16.04
C VAL A 243 -4.74 -0.92 16.09
N VAL A 244 -4.08 -2.08 16.01
CA VAL A 244 -2.62 -2.18 16.04
C VAL A 244 -2.02 -1.51 14.80
N ALA A 245 -2.61 -1.72 13.62
CA ALA A 245 -2.14 -1.10 12.38
C ALA A 245 -2.13 0.43 12.47
N PHE A 246 -3.18 1.06 13.03
CA PHE A 246 -3.21 2.51 13.26
C PHE A 246 -2.04 2.97 14.15
N TYR A 247 -1.86 2.36 15.32
CA TYR A 247 -0.79 2.78 16.23
C TYR A 247 0.60 2.56 15.63
N LEU A 248 0.78 1.46 14.90
CA LEU A 248 2.03 1.17 14.21
C LEU A 248 2.34 2.22 13.14
N PHE A 249 1.38 2.54 12.27
CA PHE A 249 1.50 3.61 11.27
C PHE A 249 1.90 4.94 11.94
N LYS A 250 1.16 5.37 12.96
CA LYS A 250 1.38 6.65 13.65
C LYS A 250 2.78 6.75 14.26
N HIS A 251 3.20 5.71 14.98
CA HIS A 251 4.50 5.70 15.63
C HIS A 251 5.66 5.53 14.64
N PHE A 252 5.47 4.75 13.58
CA PHE A 252 6.45 4.61 12.52
C PHE A 252 6.71 5.93 11.81
N ASN A 253 5.66 6.70 11.48
CA ASN A 253 5.85 8.01 10.83
C ASN A 253 6.57 9.00 11.74
N THR A 254 6.22 9.01 13.03
CA THR A 254 6.92 9.83 14.02
C THR A 254 8.42 9.46 14.06
N PHE A 255 8.73 8.17 13.97
CA PHE A 255 10.11 7.68 13.93
C PHE A 255 10.85 8.12 12.67
N ILE A 256 10.31 7.94 11.46
CA ILE A 256 11.02 8.33 10.24
C ILE A 256 11.20 9.85 10.13
N VAL A 257 10.27 10.65 10.66
CA VAL A 257 10.41 12.10 10.77
C VAL A 257 11.58 12.48 11.68
N SER A 258 11.81 11.73 12.77
CA SER A 258 12.99 11.92 13.64
C SER A 258 14.31 11.63 12.92
N LEU A 259 14.29 10.80 11.88
CA LEU A 259 15.41 10.52 10.98
C LEU A 259 15.53 11.56 9.86
N LYS A 260 14.73 12.63 9.87
CA LYS A 260 14.65 13.67 8.83
C LYS A 260 14.26 13.11 7.45
N ILE A 261 13.49 12.02 7.43
CA ILE A 261 12.89 11.50 6.21
C ILE A 261 11.51 12.15 6.05
N ASP A 262 11.26 12.73 4.87
CA ASP A 262 9.99 13.35 4.52
C ASP A 262 9.24 12.48 3.52
N ASP A 263 8.24 11.77 4.06
CA ASP A 263 7.28 10.96 3.34
C ASP A 263 5.94 11.74 3.27
N PRO A 264 5.61 12.40 2.14
CA PRO A 264 4.49 13.33 2.04
C PRO A 264 3.11 12.77 2.36
N LEU A 265 2.86 11.51 1.98
CA LEU A 265 1.58 10.84 2.22
C LEU A 265 1.66 9.80 3.33
N GLU A 266 2.80 9.73 4.03
CA GLU A 266 3.07 8.71 5.04
C GLU A 266 2.95 7.27 4.47
N ALA A 267 3.29 7.12 3.19
CA ALA A 267 3.10 5.88 2.43
C ALA A 267 3.91 4.72 3.02
N SER A 268 5.11 4.98 3.53
CA SER A 268 5.95 3.98 4.20
C SER A 268 5.37 3.49 5.53
N GLY A 269 4.69 4.34 6.29
CA GLY A 269 3.97 3.91 7.50
C GLY A 269 2.73 3.10 7.16
N VAL A 270 1.86 3.65 6.30
CA VAL A 270 0.59 3.00 5.91
C VAL A 270 0.84 1.68 5.21
N HIS A 271 1.79 1.60 4.28
CA HIS A 271 2.03 0.39 3.49
C HIS A 271 3.19 -0.44 4.00
N GLY A 272 4.31 0.18 4.36
CA GLY A 272 5.52 -0.54 4.81
C GLY A 272 5.32 -1.15 6.18
N ALA A 273 5.09 -0.32 7.20
CA ALA A 273 4.96 -0.79 8.57
C ALA A 273 3.71 -1.67 8.75
N CYS A 274 2.54 -1.23 8.28
CA CYS A 274 1.33 -2.05 8.39
C CYS A 274 1.35 -3.27 7.46
N GLY A 275 2.06 -3.22 6.34
CA GLY A 275 2.24 -4.38 5.46
C GLY A 275 3.08 -5.47 6.12
N LEU A 276 4.16 -5.09 6.81
CA LEU A 276 4.92 -6.01 7.65
C LEU A 276 4.07 -6.59 8.78
N TRP A 277 3.31 -5.74 9.48
CA TRP A 277 2.40 -6.19 10.54
C TRP A 277 1.34 -7.17 10.04
N GLY A 278 0.78 -6.95 8.85
CA GLY A 278 -0.24 -7.86 8.33
C GLY A 278 0.27 -9.27 8.03
N VAL A 279 1.56 -9.41 7.73
CA VAL A 279 2.21 -10.70 7.48
C VAL A 279 2.61 -11.43 8.78
N LEU A 280 2.84 -10.69 9.88
CA LEU A 280 3.25 -11.23 11.19
C LEU A 280 2.05 -11.70 12.01
#